data_AF-A0A1Q5SAJ2-F1
#
_entry.id   AF-A0A1Q5SAJ2-F1
#
_cell.length_a   1.000
_cell.length_b   1.000
_cell.length_c   1.000
_cell.angle_alpha   90.00
_cell.angle_beta   90.00
_cell.angle_gamma   90.00
#
_symmetry.space_group_name_H-M   'P 1'
#
loop_
_entity.id
_entity.type
_entity.pdbx_description
1 polymer ?
#
loop_
_entity_poly.entity_id
_entity_poly.type
_entity_poly.pdbx_seq_one_letter_code
_entity_poly.pdbx_strand_id
1 'polypeptide(L)' 'MADKPEPDGIVLTEAQKKSRRQRSIAIALALGVLVVLFFAVTMVKGPAVLNRPL' A
#
# COMPACT_ATOMS: atom_id res chain seq x y z
N MET A 1 11.20 41.18 -4.66
CA MET A 1 12.07 40.00 -4.47
C MET A 1 11.26 39.01 -3.66
N ALA A 2 10.86 37.87 -4.24
CA ALA A 2 10.13 36.85 -3.49
C ALA A 2 11.16 35.87 -2.92
N ASP A 3 11.49 36.04 -1.64
CA ASP A 3 12.26 35.07 -0.87
C ASP A 3 11.52 33.74 -0.86
N LYS A 4 12.12 32.72 -1.47
CA LYS A 4 11.61 31.35 -1.36
C LYS A 4 12.03 30.84 0.02
N PRO A 5 11.10 30.37 0.87
CA PRO A 5 11.46 29.82 2.16
C PRO A 5 12.38 28.61 1.94
N GLU A 6 13.60 28.68 2.45
CA GLU A 6 14.48 27.52 2.51
C GLU A 6 13.78 26.42 3.34
N PRO A 7 13.85 25.15 2.94
CA PRO A 7 13.17 24.10 3.67
C PRO A 7 13.83 23.92 5.05
N ASP A 8 13.13 24.36 6.09
CA ASP A 8 13.49 24.12 7.50
C ASP A 8 13.47 22.61 7.81
N GLY A 9 14.60 21.92 7.66
CA GLY A 9 14.78 20.55 8.16
C GLY A 9 15.73 19.63 7.38
N ILE A 10 16.00 18.46 7.96
CA ILE A 10 16.82 17.40 7.33
C ILE A 10 16.07 16.83 6.11
N VAL A 11 16.50 17.19 4.91
CA VAL A 11 15.99 16.62 3.66
C VAL A 11 16.59 15.24 3.41
N LEU A 12 15.75 14.28 3.05
CA LEU A 12 16.22 12.93 2.71
C LEU A 12 17.13 12.96 1.49
N THR A 13 18.24 12.23 1.54
CA THR A 13 19.08 12.00 0.37
C THR A 13 18.33 11.18 -0.67
N GLU A 14 18.73 11.28 -1.94
CA GLU A 14 18.09 10.53 -3.03
C GLU A 14 18.14 9.01 -2.80
N ALA A 15 19.21 8.51 -2.19
CA ALA A 15 19.32 7.11 -1.77
C ALA A 15 18.27 6.73 -0.71
N GLN A 16 18.03 7.59 0.27
CA GLN A 16 17.01 7.37 1.31
C GLN A 16 15.58 7.40 0.72
N LYS A 17 15.29 8.35 -0.17
CA LYS A 17 14.00 8.41 -0.89
C LYS A 17 13.76 7.15 -1.72
N LYS A 18 14.78 6.69 -2.45
CA LYS A 18 14.71 5.45 -3.24
C LYS A 18 14.43 4.23 -2.38
N SER A 19 15.11 4.09 -1.24
CA SER A 19 14.88 2.99 -0.29
C SER A 19 13.46 3.02 0.28
N ARG A 20 12.95 4.21 0.65
CA ARG A 20 11.55 4.37 1.09
C ARG A 20 10.57 3.93 0.00
N ARG A 21 10.75 4.37 -1.24
CA ARG A 21 9.90 3.98 -2.37
C ARG A 21 9.88 2.47 -2.58
N GLN A 22 11.04 1.81 -2.51
CA GLN A 22 11.12 0.35 -2.63
C GLN A 22 10.31 -0.37 -1.56
N ARG A 23 10.40 0.07 -0.29
CA ARG A 23 9.62 -0.51 0.81
C ARG A 23 8.12 -0.31 0.61
N SER A 24 7.70 0.89 0.22
CA SER A 24 6.29 1.17 -0.08
C SER A 24 5.77 0.30 -1.23
N ILE A 25 6.55 0.09 -2.27
CA ILE A 25 6.19 -0.80 -3.38
C ILE A 25 6.06 -2.24 -2.89
N ALA A 26 6.99 -2.74 -2.08
CA ALA A 26 6.92 -4.09 -1.53
C ALA A 26 5.64 -4.31 -0.70
N ILE A 27 5.30 -3.34 0.16
CA ILE A 27 4.06 -3.38 0.95
C ILE A 27 2.83 -3.37 0.03
N ALA A 28 2.80 -2.50 -0.97
CA ALA A 28 1.69 -2.42 -1.92
C ALA A 28 1.49 -3.73 -2.69
N LEU A 29 2.58 -4.36 -3.14
CA LEU A 29 2.53 -5.66 -3.81
C LEU A 29 2.00 -6.76 -2.87
N ALA A 30 2.51 -6.81 -1.64
CA ALA A 30 2.06 -7.80 -0.65
C ALA A 30 0.56 -7.66 -0.34
N LEU A 31 0.10 -6.43 -0.07
CA LEU A 31 -1.30 -6.14 0.18
C LEU A 31 -2.18 -6.43 -1.04
N GLY A 32 -1.71 -6.08 -2.25
CA GLY A 32 -2.42 -6.37 -3.49
C GLY A 32 -2.63 -7.86 -3.71
N VAL A 33 -1.57 -8.68 -3.53
CA VAL A 33 -1.67 -10.14 -3.60
C VAL A 33 -2.66 -10.68 -2.55
N LEU A 34 -2.57 -10.20 -1.31
CA LEU A 34 -3.47 -10.63 -0.24
C LEU A 34 -4.94 -10.39 -0.61
N VAL A 35 -5.28 -9.18 -1.09
CA VAL A 35 -6.64 -8.83 -1.53
C VAL A 35 -7.11 -9.71 -2.68
N VAL A 36 -6.26 -9.93 -3.68
CA VAL A 36 -6.59 -10.78 -4.84
C VAL A 36 -6.89 -12.22 -4.40
N LEU A 37 -6.12 -12.77 -3.45
CA LEU A 37 -6.36 -14.10 -2.91
C LEU A 37 -7.73 -14.20 -2.23
N PHE A 38 -8.07 -13.23 -1.37
CA PHE A 38 -9.38 -13.19 -0.72
C PHE A 38 -10.51 -13.08 -1.75
N PHE A 39 -10.37 -12.18 -2.72
CA PHE A 39 -11.36 -11.99 -3.77
C PHE A 39 -11.56 -13.25 -4.63
N ALA A 40 -10.47 -13.92 -5.01
CA ALA A 40 -10.53 -15.19 -5.75
C ALA A 40 -11.27 -16.25 -4.94
N VAL A 41 -10.99 -16.38 -3.64
CA VAL A 41 -11.71 -17.30 -2.75
C VAL A 41 -13.20 -16.94 -2.68
N THR A 42 -13.55 -15.66 -2.57
CA THR A 42 -14.94 -15.19 -2.58
C THR A 42 -15.65 -15.54 -3.90
N MET A 43 -14.99 -15.37 -5.04
CA MET A 43 -15.57 -15.69 -6.34
C MET A 43 -15.82 -17.20 -6.52
N VAL A 44 -14.89 -18.05 -6.04
CA VAL A 44 -14.99 -19.51 -6.18
C VAL A 44 -15.95 -20.13 -5.15
N LYS A 45 -15.92 -19.67 -3.89
CA LYS A 45 -16.70 -20.28 -2.79
C LYS A 45 -18.02 -19.56 -2.49
N GLY A 46 -18.23 -18.38 -3.04
CA GLY A 46 -19.36 -17.52 -2.71
C GLY A 46 -19.24 -16.86 -1.33
N PRO A 47 -20.09 -15.87 -1.01
CA PRO A 47 -20.09 -15.21 0.29
C PRO A 47 -20.53 -16.17 1.40
N ALA A 48 -19.62 -16.51 2.32
CA ALA A 48 -19.95 -17.35 3.49
C ALA A 48 -21.11 -16.77 4.34
N VAL A 49 -21.32 -15.45 4.28
CA VAL A 49 -22.43 -14.75 4.93
C VAL A 49 -23.81 -15.19 4.45
N LEU A 50 -23.92 -15.77 3.24
CA LEU A 50 -25.17 -16.30 2.70
C LEU A 50 -25.45 -17.74 3.19
N ASN A 51 -24.43 -18.46 3.65
CA ASN A 51 -24.56 -19.77 4.29
C ASN A 51 -24.62 -19.60 5.82
N ARG A 52 -25.66 -18.94 6.34
CA ARG A 52 -25.96 -18.96 7.78
C ARG A 52 -27.31 -19.64 8.04
N PRO A 53 -27.39 -20.61 8.96
CA PRO A 53 -28.68 -21.12 9.42
C PRO A 53 -29.43 -20.01 10.17
N LEU A 54 -30.76 -19.98 9.99
CA LEU A 54 -31.67 -19.09 10.71
C LEU A 54 -31.81 -19.51 12.17
#